data_AF-A0A1H0FQU8-F1
#
_entry.id   AF-A0A1H0FQU8-F1
#
_cell.length_a   1.000
_cell.length_b   1.000
_cell.length_c   1.000
_cell.angle_alpha   90.00
_cell.angle_beta   90.00
_cell.angle_gamma   90.00
#
_symmetry.space_group_name_H-M   'P 1'
#
loop_
_entity.id
_entity.type
_entity.pdbx_description
1 polymer ?
#
loop_
_entity_poly.entity_id
_entity_poly.type
_entity_poly.pdbx_seq_one_letter_code
_entity_poly.pdbx_strand_id
1 'polypeptide(L)'
;MKRSNRIAKLLTYCAFGIMGLGVIAFFVIILDHRFGTGVQGISVLTRSLVMGVLFLGFAEAVHLLQGIHDQGTDHEAEEYNFTYEKEVDDISKVDPEDEREIHAFFKERDQKVGEIHPTDEPFIYIVDVDGRKRKVEAGGFTLKILE
;
A
#
# COMPACT_ATOMS: atom_id res chain seq x y z
N MET A 1 15.00 -2.98 -1.92
CA MET A 1 14.84 -2.35 -3.25
C MET A 1 13.36 -2.36 -3.63
N LYS A 2 12.69 -1.20 -3.75
CA LYS A 2 11.26 -1.11 -4.14
C LYS A 2 11.02 -1.90 -5.43
N ARG A 3 10.27 -3.01 -5.36
CA ARG A 3 9.82 -3.74 -6.56
C ARG A 3 8.99 -2.77 -7.39
N SER A 4 9.55 -2.31 -8.49
CA SER A 4 8.91 -1.31 -9.30
C SER A 4 7.72 -1.93 -10.02
N ASN A 5 6.53 -1.39 -9.83
CA ASN A 5 5.35 -2.03 -10.39
C ASN A 5 5.26 -1.84 -11.90
N ARG A 6 5.50 -2.92 -12.63
CA ARG A 6 5.59 -2.92 -14.10
C ARG A 6 4.27 -2.47 -14.72
N ILE A 7 3.14 -2.86 -14.12
CA ILE A 7 1.79 -2.51 -14.59
C ILE A 7 1.53 -1.01 -14.40
N ALA A 8 1.73 -0.48 -13.20
CA ALA A 8 1.57 0.95 -12.92
C ALA A 8 2.47 1.81 -13.84
N LYS A 9 3.75 1.43 -13.98
CA LYS A 9 4.67 2.10 -14.91
C LYS A 9 4.19 2.06 -16.36
N LEU A 10 3.67 0.93 -16.83
CA LEU A 10 3.14 0.80 -18.18
C LEU A 10 1.95 1.73 -18.40
N LEU A 11 1.01 1.80 -17.45
CA LEU A 11 -0.12 2.74 -17.52
C LEU A 11 0.37 4.19 -17.56
N THR A 12 1.36 4.55 -16.76
CA THR A 12 1.97 5.89 -16.78
C THR A 12 2.58 6.21 -18.15
N TYR A 13 3.29 5.27 -18.77
CA TYR A 13 3.82 5.47 -20.13
C TYR A 13 2.70 5.61 -21.17
N CYS A 14 1.65 4.80 -21.08
CA CYS A 14 0.47 4.94 -21.94
C CYS A 14 -0.19 6.32 -21.78
N ALA A 15 -0.30 6.83 -20.55
CA ALA A 15 -0.85 8.15 -20.28
C ALA A 15 -0.07 9.26 -20.99
N PHE A 16 1.26 9.27 -20.84
CA PHE A 16 2.11 10.23 -21.51
C PHE A 16 2.11 10.07 -23.03
N GLY A 17 2.04 8.83 -23.53
CA GLY A 17 1.92 8.54 -24.97
C GLY A 17 0.63 9.12 -25.57
N ILE A 18 -0.52 8.89 -24.92
CA ILE A 18 -1.82 9.41 -25.38
C ILE A 18 -1.84 10.94 -25.32
N MET A 19 -1.34 11.54 -24.23
CA MET A 19 -1.26 13.01 -24.12
C MET A 19 -0.34 13.62 -25.17
N GLY A 20 0.85 13.05 -25.36
CA GLY A 20 1.81 13.51 -26.36
C GLY A 20 1.26 13.41 -27.78
N LEU A 21 0.65 12.27 -28.14
CA LEU A 21 -0.01 12.09 -29.44
C LEU A 21 -1.18 13.06 -29.62
N GLY A 22 -1.95 13.32 -28.57
CA GLY A 22 -3.05 14.28 -28.60
C GLY A 22 -2.57 15.71 -28.89
N VAL A 23 -1.46 16.13 -28.27
CA VAL A 23 -0.84 17.44 -28.53
C VAL A 23 -0.33 17.52 -29.98
N ILE A 24 0.35 16.48 -30.47
CA ILE A 24 0.83 16.44 -31.86
C ILE A 24 -0.36 16.53 -32.83
N ALA A 25 -1.40 15.73 -32.62
CA ALA A 25 -2.60 15.73 -33.45
C ALA A 25 -3.31 17.09 -33.44
N PHE A 26 -3.37 17.76 -32.29
CA PHE A 26 -3.90 19.13 -32.18
C PHE A 26 -3.18 20.11 -33.11
N PHE A 27 -1.84 20.11 -33.12
CA PHE A 27 -1.07 20.98 -34.00
C PHE A 27 -1.28 20.64 -35.47
N VAL A 28 -1.28 19.35 -35.83
CA VAL A 28 -1.56 18.91 -37.21
C VAL A 28 -2.91 19.42 -37.69
N ILE A 29 -3.96 19.34 -36.85
CA ILE A 29 -5.32 19.77 -37.21
C ILE A 29 -5.41 21.29 -37.35
N ILE A 30 -4.79 22.07 -36.46
CA ILE A 30 -4.85 23.54 -36.53
C ILE A 30 -4.07 24.09 -37.74
N LEU A 31 -2.96 23.45 -38.10
CA LEU A 31 -2.13 23.85 -39.24
C LEU A 31 -2.78 23.53 -40.61
N ASP A 32 -3.81 22.67 -40.66
CA ASP A 32 -4.53 22.31 -41.90
C ASP A 32 -5.45 23.43 -42.44
N HIS A 33 -5.56 24.58 -41.75
CA HIS A 33 -6.25 25.82 -42.16
C HIS A 33 -7.70 25.69 -42.71
N ARG A 34 -8.34 24.53 -42.57
CA ARG A 34 -9.74 24.34 -42.96
C ARG A 34 -10.69 25.01 -41.98
N PHE A 35 -11.80 25.57 -42.48
CA PHE A 35 -12.85 26.12 -41.64
C PHE A 35 -13.41 25.02 -40.69
N GLY A 36 -13.41 25.30 -39.38
CA GLY A 36 -13.93 24.38 -38.35
C GLY A 36 -12.88 23.49 -37.65
N THR A 37 -11.62 23.49 -38.10
CA THR A 37 -10.56 22.66 -37.49
C THR A 37 -10.20 23.06 -36.07
N GLY A 38 -10.44 24.32 -35.67
CA GLY A 38 -10.17 24.78 -34.31
C GLY A 38 -10.98 24.01 -33.25
N VAL A 39 -12.30 23.85 -33.47
CA VAL A 39 -13.17 23.09 -32.55
C VAL A 39 -12.78 21.62 -32.53
N GLN A 40 -12.47 21.06 -33.70
CA GLN A 40 -12.03 19.67 -33.82
C GLN A 40 -10.70 19.43 -33.09
N GLY A 41 -9.71 20.30 -33.28
CA GLY A 41 -8.41 20.24 -32.60
C GLY A 41 -8.58 20.31 -31.09
N ILE A 42 -9.32 21.30 -30.58
CA ILE A 42 -9.59 21.42 -29.14
C ILE A 42 -10.26 20.15 -28.60
N SER A 43 -11.23 19.58 -29.33
CA SER A 43 -11.89 18.35 -28.90
C SER A 43 -10.94 17.16 -28.79
N VAL A 44 -9.99 17.01 -29.73
CA VAL A 44 -8.97 15.96 -29.71
C VAL A 44 -8.01 16.17 -28.55
N LEU A 45 -7.58 17.41 -28.33
CA LEU A 45 -6.69 17.77 -27.22
C LEU A 45 -7.35 17.43 -25.88
N THR A 46 -8.57 17.92 -25.64
CA THR A 46 -9.29 17.68 -24.39
C THR A 46 -9.55 16.19 -24.15
N ARG A 47 -9.98 15.43 -25.17
CA ARG A 47 -10.18 13.98 -25.03
C ARG A 47 -8.89 13.24 -24.67
N SER A 48 -7.78 13.60 -25.31
CA SER A 48 -6.48 12.99 -25.04
C SER A 48 -5.97 13.32 -23.63
N LEU A 49 -6.21 14.55 -23.17
CA LEU A 49 -5.85 15.01 -21.83
C LEU A 49 -6.68 14.30 -20.76
N VAL A 50 -8.01 14.24 -20.94
CA VAL A 50 -8.92 13.50 -20.04
C VAL A 50 -8.51 12.03 -19.95
N MET A 51 -8.25 11.39 -21.10
CA MET A 51 -7.83 9.99 -21.10
C MET A 51 -6.48 9.80 -20.39
N GLY A 52 -5.51 10.69 -20.64
CA GLY A 52 -4.21 10.66 -19.97
C GLY A 52 -4.33 10.76 -18.45
N VAL A 53 -5.15 11.70 -17.96
CA VAL A 53 -5.40 11.87 -16.52
C VAL A 53 -6.05 10.63 -15.92
N LEU A 54 -7.01 9.99 -16.61
CA LEU A 54 -7.62 8.74 -16.16
C LEU A 54 -6.58 7.61 -16.03
N PHE A 55 -5.70 7.45 -17.02
CA PHE A 55 -4.64 6.44 -16.94
C PHE A 55 -3.65 6.70 -15.80
N LEU A 56 -3.31 7.96 -15.52
CA LEU A 56 -2.49 8.31 -14.35
C LEU A 56 -3.20 7.96 -13.05
N GLY A 57 -4.49 8.29 -12.92
CA GLY A 57 -5.30 7.93 -11.75
C GLY A 57 -5.34 6.41 -11.52
N PHE A 58 -5.54 5.62 -12.60
CA PHE A 58 -5.51 4.18 -12.50
C PHE A 58 -4.11 3.63 -12.17
N ALA A 59 -3.04 4.21 -12.70
CA ALA A 59 -1.67 3.81 -12.37
C ALA A 59 -1.41 3.96 -10.87
N GLU A 60 -1.86 5.06 -10.26
CA GLU A 60 -1.70 5.33 -8.83
C GLU A 60 -2.56 4.38 -7.99
N ALA A 61 -3.83 4.18 -8.37
CA ALA A 61 -4.72 3.24 -7.69
C ALA A 61 -4.14 1.81 -7.70
N VAL A 62 -3.60 1.36 -8.83
CA VAL A 62 -2.95 0.05 -8.94
C VAL A 62 -1.67 0.00 -8.11
N HIS A 63 -0.86 1.06 -8.11
CA HIS A 63 0.34 1.12 -7.27
C HIS A 63 0.02 0.97 -5.78
N LEU A 64 -1.03 1.65 -5.31
CA LEU A 64 -1.51 1.56 -3.92
C LEU A 64 -2.00 0.15 -3.60
N LEU A 65 -2.84 -0.44 -4.45
CA LEU A 65 -3.35 -1.80 -4.26
C LEU A 65 -2.22 -2.84 -4.19
N GLN A 66 -1.19 -2.66 -5.01
CA GLN A 66 -0.04 -3.55 -4.99
C GLN A 66 0.86 -3.30 -3.78
N GLY A 67 0.93 -2.07 -3.27
CA GLY A 67 1.58 -1.78 -2.00
C GLY A 67 0.94 -2.52 -0.83
N ILE A 68 -0.40 -2.58 -0.80
CA ILE A 68 -1.16 -3.37 0.20
C ILE A 68 -0.91 -4.88 0.00
N HIS A 69 -0.95 -5.36 -1.25
CA HIS A 69 -0.70 -6.77 -1.54
C HIS A 69 0.72 -7.21 -1.13
N ASP A 70 1.73 -6.40 -1.44
CA ASP A 70 3.14 -6.74 -1.19
C ASP A 70 3.49 -6.72 0.31
N GLN A 71 2.75 -5.98 1.15
CA GLN A 71 2.89 -6.01 2.62
C GLN A 71 2.63 -7.40 3.22
N GLY A 72 1.93 -8.29 2.51
CA GLY A 72 1.71 -9.66 2.95
C GLY A 72 2.91 -10.60 2.79
N THR A 73 3.97 -10.21 2.06
CA THR A 73 4.90 -11.20 1.47
C THR A 73 6.35 -11.16 1.91
N ASP A 74 6.84 -10.12 2.57
CA ASP A 74 8.27 -10.03 2.93
C ASP A 74 8.42 -9.41 4.32
N HIS A 75 8.61 -10.21 5.38
CA HIS A 75 9.37 -9.84 6.60
C HIS A 75 9.97 -11.15 7.18
N GLU A 76 11.17 -11.52 6.71
CA GLU A 76 12.05 -12.41 7.48
C GLU A 76 12.52 -11.61 8.71
N ALA A 77 12.15 -12.08 9.91
CA ALA A 77 12.43 -11.41 11.17
C ALA A 77 13.90 -11.56 11.57
N GLU A 78 14.60 -10.44 11.84
CA GLU A 78 15.86 -10.46 12.58
C GLU A 78 15.58 -10.57 14.10
N GLU A 79 16.38 -11.39 14.80
CA GLU A 79 16.23 -11.70 16.23
C GLU A 79 16.64 -10.51 17.13
N TYR A 80 15.73 -10.06 18.00
CA TYR A 80 16.06 -9.13 19.09
C TYR A 80 15.88 -9.80 20.46
N ASN A 81 16.92 -9.71 21.31
CA ASN A 81 16.89 -10.20 22.69
C ASN A 81 16.44 -9.07 23.63
N PHE A 82 15.20 -9.11 24.11
CA PHE A 82 14.73 -8.23 25.18
C PHE A 82 14.81 -8.92 26.55
N THR A 83 15.56 -8.30 27.47
CA THR A 83 15.58 -8.65 28.90
C THR A 83 14.52 -7.80 29.62
N TYR A 84 13.64 -8.43 30.39
CA TYR A 84 12.54 -7.76 31.08
C TYR A 84 13.06 -7.02 32.31
N GLU A 85 12.81 -5.72 32.38
CA GLU A 85 12.88 -4.99 33.65
C GLU A 85 11.77 -3.94 33.73
N LYS A 86 10.54 -4.41 33.98
CA LYS A 86 9.57 -3.77 34.89
C LYS A 86 8.28 -4.58 34.98
N GLU A 87 7.92 -4.94 36.21
CA GLU A 87 6.57 -5.38 36.57
C GLU A 87 5.61 -4.20 36.37
N VAL A 88 4.75 -4.27 35.36
CA VAL A 88 3.57 -3.43 35.27
C VAL A 88 2.42 -4.23 35.86
N ASP A 89 2.07 -3.87 37.09
CA ASP A 89 0.92 -4.34 37.83
C ASP A 89 -0.38 -3.88 37.14
N ASP A 90 -1.35 -4.79 37.08
CA ASP A 90 -2.79 -4.60 36.88
C ASP A 90 -3.36 -4.22 35.47
N ILE A 91 -3.65 -5.28 34.70
CA ILE A 91 -4.86 -5.50 33.88
C ILE A 91 -5.26 -4.38 32.90
N SER A 92 -4.48 -4.14 31.84
CA SER A 92 -5.09 -3.83 30.55
C SER A 92 -5.46 -5.15 29.88
N LYS A 93 -6.75 -5.53 29.92
CA LYS A 93 -7.19 -6.68 29.13
C LYS A 93 -6.90 -6.40 27.66
N VAL A 94 -6.25 -7.37 26.99
CA VAL A 94 -6.11 -7.34 25.53
C VAL A 94 -7.50 -7.21 24.93
N ASP A 95 -7.67 -6.32 23.96
CA ASP A 95 -8.95 -6.17 23.29
C ASP A 95 -9.27 -7.50 22.56
N PRO A 96 -10.48 -8.06 22.70
CA PRO A 96 -10.84 -9.30 22.01
C PRO A 96 -10.74 -9.21 20.48
N GLU A 97 -10.81 -8.01 19.90
CA GLU A 97 -10.60 -7.80 18.46
C GLU A 97 -9.13 -7.89 18.09
N ASP A 98 -8.25 -7.27 18.87
CA ASP A 98 -6.80 -7.31 18.68
C ASP A 98 -6.25 -8.71 18.95
N GLU A 99 -6.76 -9.41 19.97
CA GLU A 99 -6.41 -10.81 20.25
C GLU A 99 -6.73 -11.72 19.05
N ARG A 100 -7.92 -11.56 18.45
CA ARG A 100 -8.29 -12.31 17.24
C ARG A 100 -7.38 -11.98 16.06
N GLU A 101 -7.03 -10.72 15.88
CA GLU A 101 -6.12 -10.27 14.82
C GLU A 101 -4.73 -10.89 14.99
N ILE A 102 -4.18 -10.85 16.21
CA ILE A 102 -2.90 -11.48 16.59
C ILE A 102 -2.92 -12.97 16.29
N HIS A 103 -3.94 -13.69 16.76
CA HIS A 103 -4.05 -15.13 16.50
C HIS A 103 -4.20 -15.45 15.01
N ALA A 104 -4.97 -14.66 14.26
CA ALA A 104 -5.14 -14.87 12.82
C ALA A 104 -3.82 -14.69 12.06
N PHE A 105 -3.10 -13.60 12.34
CA PHE A 105 -1.83 -13.27 11.68
C PHE A 105 -0.76 -14.36 11.86
N PHE A 106 -0.61 -14.89 13.08
CA PHE A 106 0.39 -15.93 13.35
C PHE A 106 -0.07 -17.33 12.92
N LYS A 107 -1.37 -17.61 12.96
CA LYS A 107 -1.93 -18.87 12.46
C LYS A 107 -1.75 -19.03 10.94
N GLU A 108 -1.88 -17.96 10.17
CA GLU A 108 -1.59 -17.98 8.73
C GLU A 108 -0.14 -18.35 8.41
N ARG A 109 0.77 -18.14 9.38
CA ARG A 109 2.21 -18.43 9.27
C ARG A 109 2.60 -19.75 9.96
N ASP A 110 1.62 -20.56 10.36
CA ASP A 110 1.81 -21.82 11.11
C ASP A 110 2.61 -21.65 12.42
N GLN A 111 2.51 -20.47 13.03
CA GLN A 111 3.19 -20.14 14.29
C GLN A 111 2.22 -20.21 15.47
N LYS A 112 2.67 -20.72 16.62
CA LYS A 112 1.84 -20.81 17.82
C LYS A 112 1.98 -19.56 18.67
N VAL A 113 0.87 -18.88 18.88
CA VAL A 113 0.75 -17.77 19.83
C VAL A 113 0.55 -18.33 21.24
N GLY A 114 1.44 -17.93 22.15
CA GLY A 114 1.36 -18.16 23.59
C GLY A 114 0.70 -16.97 24.30
N GLU A 115 1.39 -16.41 25.30
CA GLU A 115 0.88 -15.28 26.08
C GLU A 115 0.99 -13.95 25.31
N ILE A 116 -0.04 -13.11 25.42
CA ILE A 116 -0.09 -11.75 24.88
C ILE A 116 -0.06 -10.78 26.05
N HIS A 117 0.98 -9.98 26.13
CA HIS A 117 1.13 -8.94 27.14
C HIS A 117 0.86 -7.57 26.52
N PRO A 118 -0.07 -6.78 27.05
CA PRO A 118 -0.21 -5.38 26.65
C PRO A 118 1.03 -4.58 27.06
N THR A 119 1.32 -3.50 26.33
CA THR A 119 2.36 -2.53 26.71
C THR A 119 1.73 -1.21 27.18
N ASP A 120 2.57 -0.29 27.66
CA ASP A 120 2.16 1.07 28.02
C ASP A 120 1.75 1.91 26.79
N GLU A 121 2.11 1.45 25.59
CA GLU A 121 1.73 2.08 24.33
C GLU A 121 0.40 1.51 23.82
N PRO A 122 -0.58 2.35 23.41
CA PRO A 122 -1.84 1.86 22.89
C PRO A 122 -1.61 1.05 21.63
N PHE A 123 -2.43 0.01 21.41
CA PHE A 123 -2.37 -0.86 20.23
C PHE A 123 -1.10 -1.70 20.11
N ILE A 124 -0.21 -1.66 21.10
CA ILE A 124 1.08 -2.37 21.07
C ILE A 124 1.10 -3.46 22.12
N TYR A 125 1.46 -4.67 21.68
CA TYR A 125 1.47 -5.90 22.46
C TYR A 125 2.81 -6.61 22.33
N ILE A 126 3.23 -7.33 23.37
CA ILE A 126 4.33 -8.29 23.34
C ILE A 126 3.73 -9.69 23.34
N VAL A 127 3.95 -10.42 22.24
CA VAL A 127 3.37 -11.74 22.01
C VAL A 127 4.46 -12.78 22.07
N ASP A 128 4.25 -13.84 22.84
CA ASP A 128 5.06 -15.05 22.76
C ASP A 128 4.64 -15.87 21.53
N VAL A 129 5.57 -16.08 20.60
CA VAL A 129 5.36 -16.83 19.37
C VAL A 129 6.44 -17.91 19.28
N ASP A 130 6.03 -19.18 19.41
CA ASP A 130 6.94 -20.34 19.42
C ASP A 130 8.08 -20.23 20.46
N GLY A 131 7.80 -19.65 21.64
CA GLY A 131 8.78 -19.43 22.70
C GLY A 131 9.67 -18.20 22.49
N ARG A 132 9.38 -17.39 21.46
CA ARG A 132 10.10 -16.16 21.12
C ARG A 132 9.18 -14.96 21.27
N LYS A 133 9.65 -13.95 21.98
CA LYS A 133 8.88 -12.74 22.24
C LYS A 133 8.98 -11.78 21.06
N ARG A 134 7.85 -11.27 20.58
CA ARG A 134 7.76 -10.31 19.48
C ARG A 134 6.89 -9.13 19.89
N LYS A 135 7.33 -7.91 19.60
CA LYS A 135 6.51 -6.70 19.73
C LYS A 135 5.62 -6.59 18.50
N VAL A 136 4.33 -6.34 18.67
CA VAL A 136 3.37 -6.22 17.58
C VAL A 136 2.44 -5.03 17.81
N GLU A 137 1.97 -4.42 16.72
CA GLU A 137 0.94 -3.39 16.70
C GLU A 137 -0.34 -4.01 16.10
N ALA A 138 -1.44 -4.03 16.86
CA ALA A 138 -2.76 -4.53 16.47
C ALA A 138 -3.81 -3.41 16.48
N GLY A 139 -4.89 -3.51 15.71
CA GLY A 139 -5.90 -2.43 15.60
C GLY A 139 -5.63 -1.40 14.48
N GLY A 140 -4.57 -1.61 13.70
CA GLY A 140 -4.39 -0.98 12.39
C GLY A 140 -5.15 -1.73 11.29
N PHE A 141 -5.06 -1.27 10.03
CA PHE A 141 -5.61 -2.04 8.89
C PHE A 141 -5.00 -3.45 8.73
N THR A 142 -3.82 -3.68 9.31
CA THR A 142 -3.12 -4.97 9.33
C THR A 142 -2.14 -4.97 10.50
N LEU A 143 -2.08 -6.08 11.23
CA LEU A 143 -1.10 -6.32 12.28
C LEU A 143 0.33 -6.17 11.77
N LYS A 144 1.15 -5.42 12.51
CA LYS A 144 2.57 -5.22 12.20
C LYS A 144 3.42 -5.80 13.31
N ILE A 145 4.51 -6.45 12.96
CA ILE A 145 5.57 -6.76 13.91
C ILE A 145 6.44 -5.50 14.01
N LEU A 146 6.61 -4.98 15.21
CA LEU A 146 7.44 -3.81 15.48
C LEU A 146 8.88 -4.26 15.80
N GLU A 147 9.84 -3.60 15.16
CA GLU A 147 11.29 -3.76 15.39
C GLU A 147 11.71 -3.38 16.82
#